data_AF-A0A662SFV2-F1
#
_entry.id   AF-A0A662SFV2-F1
#
_cell.length_a   1.000
_cell.length_b   1.000
_cell.length_c   1.000
_cell.angle_alpha   90.00
_cell.angle_beta   90.00
_cell.angle_gamma   90.00
#
_symmetry.space_group_name_H-M   'P 1'
#
loop_
_entity.id
_entity.type
_entity.pdbx_description
1 polymer ?
#
loop_
_entity_poly.entity_id
_entity_poly.type
_entity_poly.pdbx_seq_one_letter_code
_entity_poly.pdbx_strand_id
1 'polypeptide(L)'
;MIELEDINLLELKRLGLRGDKFILRSNMDVIAALSRFINVLCQLNQMKDPIRLSPAHKKKYVVGYREYSVKYEDKPLTHQVALRLIGKIRAQPKSTLKFLIVLKYYYFKDEDNRRVNLMYDRYELLTNVEDSDLLIIVKLKSGLRRTTPEVLMSIITNLMRGNVRVIHLGVTTSRKR
;
A
#
# COMPACT_ATOMS: atom_id res chain seq x y z
N MET A 1 -20.79 2.87 -20.30
CA MET A 1 -19.80 1.78 -20.15
C MET A 1 -18.53 2.27 -20.78
N ILE A 2 -17.43 2.38 -20.04
CA ILE A 2 -16.12 2.69 -20.63
C ILE A 2 -15.45 1.34 -20.84
N GLU A 3 -15.18 1.01 -22.10
CA GLU A 3 -14.47 -0.20 -22.50
C GLU A 3 -13.07 -0.17 -21.87
N LEU A 4 -12.77 -1.20 -21.09
CA LEU A 4 -11.43 -1.45 -20.56
C LEU A 4 -10.57 -1.94 -21.72
N GLU A 5 -10.09 -1.01 -22.56
CA GLU A 5 -9.07 -1.33 -23.57
C GLU A 5 -7.83 -1.90 -22.86
N ASP A 6 -7.62 -3.18 -23.13
CA ASP A 6 -6.42 -4.00 -23.02
C ASP A 6 -5.26 -3.46 -22.16
N ILE A 7 -5.46 -3.45 -20.84
CA ILE A 7 -4.33 -3.73 -19.95
C ILE A 7 -3.84 -5.12 -20.32
N ASN A 8 -2.62 -5.24 -20.83
CA ASN A 8 -2.04 -6.49 -21.29
C ASN A 8 -1.85 -7.48 -20.11
N LEU A 9 -2.95 -8.14 -19.72
CA LEU A 9 -3.02 -9.12 -18.64
C LEU A 9 -2.04 -10.28 -18.85
N LEU A 10 -1.58 -10.49 -20.09
CA LEU A 10 -0.56 -11.44 -20.50
C LEU A 10 0.85 -11.01 -20.06
N GLU A 11 1.23 -9.74 -20.15
CA GLU A 11 2.51 -9.24 -19.60
C GLU A 11 2.50 -9.27 -18.07
N LEU A 12 1.37 -8.91 -17.46
CA LEU A 12 1.18 -9.02 -16.00
C LEU A 12 1.23 -10.46 -15.47
N LYS A 13 0.92 -11.46 -16.32
CA LYS A 13 1.13 -12.89 -16.03
C LYS A 13 2.59 -13.31 -16.27
N ARG A 14 3.23 -12.81 -17.33
CA ARG A 14 4.65 -13.09 -17.65
C ARG A 14 5.61 -12.61 -16.56
N LEU A 15 5.29 -11.51 -15.87
CA LEU A 15 6.08 -11.03 -14.73
C LEU A 15 6.05 -11.97 -13.50
N GLY A 16 5.16 -12.98 -13.45
CA GLY A 16 5.10 -13.94 -12.35
C GLY A 16 4.74 -13.35 -10.98
N LEU A 17 4.34 -12.07 -10.94
CA LEU A 17 4.10 -11.32 -9.72
C LEU A 17 2.73 -11.70 -9.12
N ARG A 18 2.78 -12.42 -8.00
CA ARG A 18 1.60 -12.81 -7.18
C ARG A 18 1.23 -11.67 -6.22
N GLY A 19 -0.03 -11.27 -6.19
CA GLY A 19 -0.58 -10.27 -5.28
C GLY A 19 -1.90 -9.68 -5.79
N ASP A 20 -2.48 -8.79 -5.00
CA ASP A 20 -3.60 -7.94 -5.40
C ASP A 20 -3.10 -6.83 -6.31
N LYS A 21 -3.69 -6.68 -7.49
CA LYS A 21 -3.24 -5.73 -8.51
C LYS A 21 -4.19 -4.54 -8.58
N PHE A 22 -3.62 -3.35 -8.56
CA PHE A 22 -4.33 -2.09 -8.61
C PHE A 22 -3.72 -1.22 -9.70
N ILE A 23 -4.56 -0.54 -10.48
CA ILE A 23 -4.15 0.52 -11.39
C ILE A 23 -4.59 1.84 -10.79
N LEU A 24 -3.63 2.76 -10.68
CA LEU A 24 -3.89 4.15 -10.36
C LEU A 24 -3.93 4.94 -11.67
N ARG A 25 -5.14 5.34 -12.05
CA ARG A 25 -5.36 6.30 -13.14
C ARG A 25 -5.45 7.70 -12.57
N SER A 26 -4.74 8.65 -13.15
CA SER A 26 -4.83 10.05 -12.77
C SER A 26 -4.79 10.95 -13.99
N ASN A 27 -5.33 12.16 -13.87
CA ASN A 27 -5.19 13.20 -14.88
C ASN A 27 -3.78 13.82 -14.90
N MET A 28 -2.89 13.37 -14.01
CA MET A 28 -1.48 13.78 -13.95
C MET A 28 -0.63 12.86 -14.83
N ASP A 29 0.54 13.33 -15.25
CA ASP A 29 1.54 12.44 -15.83
C ASP A 29 1.93 11.31 -14.86
N VAL A 30 2.27 10.14 -15.39
CA VAL A 30 2.51 8.92 -14.59
C VAL A 30 3.68 9.10 -13.60
N ILE A 31 4.64 9.97 -13.93
CA ILE A 31 5.78 10.28 -13.06
C ILE A 31 5.36 11.19 -11.91
N ALA A 32 4.48 12.17 -12.14
CA ALA A 32 3.86 12.94 -11.06
C ALA A 32 2.95 12.06 -10.20
N ALA A 33 2.20 11.12 -10.79
CA ALA A 33 1.39 10.16 -10.04
C ALA A 33 2.27 9.29 -9.12
N LEU A 34 3.37 8.73 -9.64
CA LEU A 34 4.35 7.97 -8.86
C LEU A 34 5.05 8.82 -7.80
N SER A 35 5.43 10.06 -8.13
CA SER A 35 6.05 10.99 -7.18
C SER A 35 5.10 11.30 -6.01
N ARG A 36 3.82 11.53 -6.31
CA ARG A 36 2.78 11.76 -5.31
C ARG A 36 2.52 10.51 -4.47
N PHE A 37 2.52 9.33 -5.09
CA PHE A 37 2.41 8.06 -4.39
C PHE A 37 3.55 7.87 -3.38
N ILE A 38 4.79 8.15 -3.77
CA ILE A 38 5.96 8.08 -2.88
C ILE A 38 5.85 9.07 -1.72
N ASN A 39 5.41 10.31 -2.00
CA ASN A 39 5.17 11.30 -0.96
C ASN A 39 4.12 10.81 0.05
N VAL A 40 3.03 10.19 -0.42
CA VAL A 40 2.02 9.60 0.47
C VAL A 40 2.58 8.43 1.27
N LEU A 41 3.36 7.55 0.66
CA LEU A 41 4.03 6.46 1.40
C LEU A 41 4.97 7.01 2.48
N CYS A 42 5.67 8.11 2.20
CA CYS A 42 6.48 8.81 3.19
C CYS A 42 5.64 9.42 4.31
N GLN A 43 4.50 10.03 3.98
CA GLN A 43 3.57 10.59 4.98
C GLN A 43 2.98 9.50 5.86
N LEU A 44 2.60 8.36 5.27
CA LEU A 44 2.11 7.21 6.00
C LEU A 44 3.14 6.68 7.00
N ASN A 45 4.43 6.79 6.71
CA ASN A 45 5.45 6.34 7.64
C ASN A 45 5.32 7.10 8.98
N GLN A 46 5.07 6.36 10.08
CA GLN A 46 4.79 6.86 11.43
C GLN A 46 3.40 7.49 11.63
N MET A 47 2.50 7.46 10.64
CA MET A 47 1.10 7.75 10.91
C MET A 47 0.50 6.70 11.85
N LYS A 48 -0.50 7.15 12.61
CA LYS A 48 -1.35 6.29 13.42
C LYS A 48 -2.80 6.68 13.18
N ASP A 49 -3.67 5.70 12.98
CA ASP A 49 -5.11 5.92 12.88
C ASP A 49 -5.87 5.06 13.90
N PRO A 50 -6.96 5.59 14.48
CA PRO A 50 -7.77 4.83 15.41
C PRO A 50 -8.59 3.78 14.65
N ILE A 51 -8.68 2.59 15.22
CA ILE A 51 -9.46 1.48 14.68
C ILE A 51 -10.31 0.85 15.78
N ARG A 52 -11.46 0.27 15.41
CA ARG A 52 -12.25 -0.54 16.34
C ARG A 52 -11.69 -1.95 16.39
N LEU A 53 -11.32 -2.40 17.58
CA LEU A 53 -10.85 -3.75 17.83
C LEU A 53 -11.85 -4.48 18.70
N SER A 54 -12.10 -5.77 18.40
CA SER A 54 -12.84 -6.66 19.30
C SER A 54 -11.88 -7.67 19.89
N PRO A 55 -11.37 -7.47 21.11
CA PRO A 55 -10.50 -8.44 21.77
C PRO A 55 -11.29 -9.71 22.06
N ALA A 56 -10.72 -10.89 21.83
CA ALA A 56 -11.41 -12.17 22.07
C ALA A 56 -11.92 -12.34 23.52
N HIS A 57 -11.30 -11.66 24.47
CA HIS A 57 -11.61 -11.71 25.90
C HIS A 57 -12.59 -10.62 26.39
N LYS A 58 -13.08 -9.73 25.50
CA LYS A 58 -14.04 -8.67 25.85
C LYS A 58 -15.25 -8.72 24.93
N LYS A 59 -16.46 -8.66 25.51
CA LYS A 59 -17.74 -8.55 24.76
C LYS A 59 -17.96 -7.17 24.10
N LYS A 60 -17.07 -6.19 24.35
CA LYS A 60 -17.18 -4.81 23.84
C LYS A 60 -15.97 -4.45 22.99
N TYR A 61 -16.21 -3.65 21.95
CA TYR A 61 -15.14 -3.07 21.14
C TYR A 61 -14.28 -2.12 21.99
N VAL A 62 -12.98 -2.13 21.72
CA VAL A 62 -12.01 -1.16 22.27
C VAL A 62 -11.45 -0.30 21.14
N VAL A 63 -11.09 0.94 21.47
CA VAL A 63 -10.35 1.80 20.54
C VAL A 63 -8.90 1.32 20.51
N GLY A 64 -8.48 0.84 19.35
CA GLY A 64 -7.09 0.52 19.05
C GLY A 64 -6.48 1.53 18.10
N TYR A 65 -5.23 1.31 17.79
CA TYR A 65 -4.45 2.08 16.85
C TYR A 65 -3.80 1.15 15.84
N ARG A 66 -3.80 1.57 14.58
CA ARG A 66 -2.96 1.02 13.52
C ARG A 66 -1.85 2.03 13.24
N GLU A 67 -0.61 1.59 13.38
CA GLU A 67 0.60 2.39 13.13
C GLU A 67 1.33 1.83 11.92
N TYR A 68 1.75 2.72 11.03
CA TYR A 68 2.37 2.36 9.76
C TYR A 68 3.88 2.58 9.84
N SER A 69 4.64 1.62 9.34
CA SER A 69 6.07 1.76 9.08
C SER A 69 6.35 1.41 7.64
N VAL A 70 6.91 2.36 6.89
CA VAL A 70 7.19 2.20 5.46
C VAL A 70 8.70 2.22 5.24
N LYS A 71 9.19 1.29 4.42
CA LYS A 71 10.60 1.17 4.06
C LYS A 71 10.81 1.08 2.56
N TYR A 72 11.94 1.60 2.09
CA TYR A 72 12.48 1.43 0.75
C TYR A 72 13.94 0.96 0.88
N GLU A 73 14.33 -0.12 0.20
CA GLU A 73 15.68 -0.72 0.33
C GLU A 73 16.11 -0.92 1.81
N ASP A 74 15.22 -1.49 2.61
CA ASP A 74 15.39 -1.75 4.06
C ASP A 74 15.56 -0.52 4.97
N LYS A 75 15.61 0.69 4.41
CA LYS A 75 15.68 1.96 5.12
C LYS A 75 14.28 2.52 5.34
N PRO A 76 14.00 3.16 6.50
CA PRO A 76 12.76 3.90 6.68
C PRO A 76 12.56 4.93 5.56
N LEU A 77 11.37 4.99 5.00
CA LEU A 77 11.02 5.97 3.98
C LEU A 77 10.79 7.33 4.66
N THR A 78 11.88 8.05 4.91
CA THR A 78 11.85 9.43 5.44
C THR A 78 11.67 10.41 4.29
N HIS A 79 11.38 11.68 4.63
CA HIS A 79 11.21 12.74 3.63
C HIS A 79 12.44 12.89 2.72
N GLN A 80 13.65 12.82 3.30
CA GLN A 80 14.89 12.90 2.52
C GLN A 80 15.11 11.70 1.59
N VAL A 81 14.68 10.49 1.99
CA VAL A 81 14.75 9.29 1.15
C VAL A 81 13.73 9.40 0.02
N ALA A 82 12.51 9.86 0.32
CA ALA A 82 11.46 10.08 -0.66
C ALA A 82 11.86 11.11 -1.73
N LEU A 83 12.40 12.27 -1.34
CA LEU A 83 12.86 13.30 -2.29
C LEU A 83 13.97 12.79 -3.21
N ARG A 84 14.95 12.06 -2.65
CA ARG A 84 16.03 11.44 -3.44
C ARG A 84 15.47 10.42 -4.43
N LEU A 85 14.51 9.60 -3.99
CA LEU A 85 13.87 8.61 -4.84
C LEU A 85 13.06 9.25 -5.97
N ILE A 86 12.31 10.32 -5.68
CA ILE A 86 11.57 11.10 -6.68
C ILE A 86 12.53 11.69 -7.72
N GLY A 87 13.67 12.25 -7.28
CA GLY A 87 14.71 12.73 -8.18
C GLY A 87 15.24 11.63 -9.13
N LYS A 88 15.49 10.42 -8.59
CA LYS A 88 15.91 9.26 -9.39
C LYS A 88 14.88 8.85 -10.43
N ILE A 89 13.60 8.78 -10.06
CA ILE A 89 12.52 8.36 -10.97
C ILE A 89 12.32 9.34 -12.10
N ARG A 90 12.44 10.64 -11.82
CA ARG A 90 12.37 11.67 -12.88
C ARG A 90 13.49 11.51 -13.91
N ALA A 91 14.68 11.08 -13.47
CA ALA A 91 15.79 10.77 -14.37
C ALA A 91 15.66 9.39 -15.05
N GLN A 92 14.99 8.42 -14.39
CA GLN A 92 14.85 7.03 -14.84
C GLN A 92 13.40 6.52 -14.63
N PRO A 93 12.47 6.90 -15.53
CA PRO A 93 11.03 6.72 -15.33
C PRO A 93 10.55 5.27 -15.39
N LYS A 94 11.31 4.35 -15.99
CA LYS A 94 10.95 2.93 -16.16
C LYS A 94 11.39 2.02 -15.01
N SER A 95 11.62 2.56 -13.82
CA SER A 95 12.12 1.78 -12.68
C SER A 95 10.98 1.17 -11.86
N THR A 96 10.98 -0.16 -11.72
CA THR A 96 10.12 -0.83 -10.74
C THR A 96 10.63 -0.55 -9.33
N LEU A 97 9.77 -0.03 -8.46
CA LEU A 97 10.13 0.26 -7.08
C LEU A 97 9.47 -0.73 -6.13
N LYS A 98 10.15 -0.99 -5.02
CA LYS A 98 9.70 -1.93 -4.00
C LYS A 98 9.69 -1.27 -2.63
N PHE A 99 8.53 -1.31 -1.99
CA PHE A 99 8.32 -0.80 -0.64
C PHE A 99 7.85 -1.93 0.29
N LEU A 100 8.29 -1.88 1.54
CA LEU A 100 7.76 -2.72 2.61
C LEU A 100 6.91 -1.85 3.54
N ILE A 101 5.65 -2.23 3.74
CA ILE A 101 4.74 -1.59 4.69
C ILE A 101 4.47 -2.58 5.82
N VAL A 102 4.74 -2.16 7.06
CA VAL A 102 4.42 -2.90 8.27
C VAL A 102 3.31 -2.17 9.01
N LEU A 103 2.18 -2.83 9.20
CA LEU A 103 1.05 -2.34 9.98
C LEU A 103 1.11 -2.96 11.37
N LYS A 104 1.39 -2.15 12.37
CA LYS A 104 1.37 -2.56 13.77
C LYS A 104 0.03 -2.20 14.39
N TYR A 105 -0.57 -3.13 15.10
CA TYR A 105 -1.85 -2.93 15.76
C TYR A 105 -1.66 -3.00 17.27
N TYR A 106 -2.28 -2.11 18.01
CA TYR A 106 -2.22 -2.11 19.47
C TYR A 106 -3.42 -1.38 20.08
N TYR A 107 -3.66 -1.57 21.37
CA TYR A 107 -4.58 -0.76 22.17
C TYR A 107 -3.99 -0.51 23.55
N PHE A 108 -4.54 0.44 24.28
CA PHE A 108 -4.17 0.69 25.68
C PHE A 108 -5.21 0.07 26.60
N LYS A 109 -4.78 -0.56 27.70
CA LYS A 109 -5.68 -0.98 28.77
C LYS A 109 -6.09 0.23 29.59
N ASP A 110 -7.39 0.38 29.83
CA ASP A 110 -7.99 1.53 30.51
C ASP A 110 -7.45 1.76 31.93
N GLU A 111 -7.11 0.68 32.64
CA GLU A 111 -6.72 0.71 34.06
C GLU A 111 -5.29 1.25 34.29
N ASP A 112 -4.33 0.88 33.42
CA ASP A 112 -2.89 1.17 33.65
C ASP A 112 -2.22 1.91 32.49
N ASN A 113 -2.98 2.32 31.47
CA ASN A 113 -2.46 2.86 30.20
C ASN A 113 -1.37 1.96 29.56
N ARG A 114 -1.43 0.65 29.80
CA ARG A 114 -0.46 -0.32 29.28
C ARG A 114 -0.73 -0.62 27.81
N ARG A 115 0.28 -0.46 26.95
CA ARG A 115 0.21 -0.84 25.52
C ARG A 115 0.16 -2.36 25.36
N VAL A 116 -0.89 -2.85 24.73
CA VAL A 116 -1.04 -4.25 24.30
C VAL A 116 -0.83 -4.31 22.79
N ASN A 117 0.30 -4.89 22.38
CA ASN A 117 0.59 -5.11 20.97
C ASN A 117 -0.16 -6.34 20.45
N LEU A 118 -0.71 -6.22 19.26
CA LEU A 118 -1.32 -7.30 18.49
C LEU A 118 -0.38 -7.71 17.35
N MET A 119 -0.71 -8.82 16.67
CA MET A 119 0.02 -9.27 15.48
C MET A 119 0.06 -8.20 14.39
N TYR A 120 1.14 -8.19 13.60
CA TYR A 120 1.38 -7.23 12.53
C TYR A 120 1.01 -7.81 11.17
N ASP A 121 0.59 -6.93 10.25
CA ASP A 121 0.56 -7.26 8.83
C ASP A 121 1.79 -6.68 8.15
N ARG A 122 2.41 -7.46 7.26
CA ARG A 122 3.55 -7.04 6.44
C ARG A 122 3.18 -7.16 4.98
N TYR A 123 3.24 -6.05 4.28
CA TYR A 123 2.94 -5.93 2.86
C TYR A 123 4.18 -5.52 2.08
N GLU A 124 4.37 -6.14 0.93
CA GLU A 124 5.30 -5.68 -0.11
C GLU A 124 4.47 -4.99 -1.19
N LEU A 125 4.83 -3.76 -1.52
CA LEU A 125 4.23 -2.99 -2.60
C LEU A 125 5.27 -2.89 -3.71
N LEU A 126 4.90 -3.33 -4.91
CA LEU A 126 5.67 -3.16 -6.12
C LEU A 126 4.96 -2.15 -7.00
N THR A 127 5.67 -1.12 -7.45
CA THR A 127 5.13 -0.14 -8.39
C THR A 127 5.78 -0.33 -9.75
N ASN A 128 4.97 -0.39 -10.81
CA ASN A 128 5.46 -0.37 -12.18
C ASN A 128 4.75 0.72 -12.98
N VAL A 129 5.48 1.39 -13.86
CA VAL A 129 4.93 2.37 -14.79
C VAL A 129 4.62 1.63 -16.09
N GLU A 130 3.34 1.59 -16.47
CA GLU A 130 2.83 0.92 -17.68
C GLU A 130 2.12 1.97 -18.53
N ASP A 131 2.71 2.34 -19.67
CA ASP A 131 2.23 3.42 -20.55
C ASP A 131 1.95 4.74 -19.79
N SER A 132 0.67 5.05 -19.55
CA SER A 132 0.21 6.25 -18.82
C SER A 132 -0.32 5.94 -17.41
N ASP A 133 -0.32 4.66 -17.03
CA ASP A 133 -0.93 4.16 -15.81
C ASP A 133 0.15 3.71 -14.79
N LEU A 134 -0.15 3.92 -13.50
CA LEU A 134 0.69 3.42 -12.42
C LEU A 134 0.11 2.10 -11.90
N LEU A 135 0.77 0.99 -12.22
CA LEU A 135 0.46 -0.33 -11.69
C LEU A 135 1.05 -0.48 -10.28
N ILE A 136 0.22 -0.97 -9.36
CA ILE A 136 0.62 -1.33 -8.01
C ILE A 136 0.23 -2.76 -7.72
N ILE A 137 1.19 -3.53 -7.24
CA ILE A 137 0.98 -4.91 -6.81
C ILE A 137 1.22 -4.97 -5.31
N VAL A 138 0.19 -5.35 -4.57
CA VAL A 138 0.21 -5.48 -3.11
C VAL A 138 0.28 -6.96 -2.75
N LYS A 139 1.34 -7.36 -2.06
CA LYS A 139 1.56 -8.74 -1.62
C LYS A 139 1.63 -8.82 -0.10
N LEU A 140 0.71 -9.56 0.51
CA LEU A 140 0.83 -9.94 1.91
C LEU A 140 2.02 -10.90 2.08
N LYS A 141 2.99 -10.52 2.89
CA LYS A 141 4.16 -11.35 3.24
C LYS A 141 3.93 -12.18 4.48
N SER A 142 3.29 -11.60 5.49
CA SER A 142 2.96 -12.26 6.75
C SER A 142 1.91 -11.45 7.50
N GLY A 143 1.12 -12.10 8.35
CA GLY A 143 0.13 -11.44 9.20
C GLY A 143 -1.24 -12.09 9.07
N LEU A 144 -2.24 -11.41 9.61
CA LEU A 144 -3.62 -11.89 9.67
C LEU A 144 -4.53 -11.17 8.65
N ARG A 145 -3.96 -10.30 7.79
CA ARG A 145 -4.69 -9.50 6.79
C ARG A 145 -5.81 -8.67 7.45
N ARG A 146 -5.55 -8.10 8.64
CA ARG A 146 -6.51 -7.26 9.37
C ARG A 146 -6.86 -5.99 8.62
N THR A 147 -5.90 -5.45 7.88
CA THR A 147 -6.14 -4.43 6.85
C THR A 147 -6.00 -5.14 5.52
N THR A 148 -7.07 -5.26 4.73
CA THR A 148 -6.96 -5.88 3.41
C THR A 148 -6.19 -4.98 2.43
N PRO A 149 -5.61 -5.53 1.35
CA PRO A 149 -4.98 -4.73 0.29
C PRO A 149 -5.86 -3.61 -0.26
N GLU A 150 -7.16 -3.85 -0.42
CA GLU A 150 -8.14 -2.87 -0.89
C GLU A 150 -8.27 -1.71 0.11
N VAL A 151 -8.38 -2.02 1.40
CA VAL A 151 -8.41 -1.01 2.47
C VAL A 151 -7.10 -0.23 2.51
N LEU A 152 -5.95 -0.91 2.41
CA LEU A 152 -4.63 -0.27 2.36
C LEU A 152 -4.52 0.71 1.18
N MET A 153 -4.94 0.28 -0.02
CA MET A 153 -4.94 1.13 -1.21
C MET A 153 -5.93 2.28 -1.09
N SER A 154 -7.10 2.07 -0.48
CA SER A 154 -8.04 3.16 -0.19
C SER A 154 -7.41 4.21 0.72
N ILE A 155 -6.70 3.81 1.78
CA ILE A 155 -6.01 4.72 2.68
C ILE A 155 -4.95 5.54 1.92
N ILE A 156 -4.11 4.86 1.12
CA ILE A 156 -3.07 5.52 0.32
C ILE A 156 -3.70 6.53 -0.65
N THR A 157 -4.73 6.12 -1.39
CA THR A 157 -5.35 6.98 -2.41
C THR A 157 -6.13 8.15 -1.83
N ASN A 158 -6.78 7.98 -0.68
CA ASN A 158 -7.40 9.07 0.06
C ASN A 158 -6.39 10.15 0.45
N LEU A 159 -5.15 9.77 0.79
CA LEU A 159 -4.07 10.70 1.10
C LEU A 159 -3.48 11.38 -0.14
N MET A 160 -3.58 10.77 -1.33
CA MET A 160 -3.05 11.37 -2.56
C MET A 160 -3.78 12.65 -2.98
N ARG A 161 -5.00 12.91 -2.45
CA ARG A 161 -5.83 14.11 -2.69
C ARG A 161 -5.84 14.56 -4.18
N GLY A 162 -6.83 14.12 -4.94
CA GLY A 162 -7.04 14.50 -6.35
C GLY A 162 -7.90 13.50 -7.13
N ASN A 163 -8.11 13.75 -8.43
CA ASN A 163 -8.79 12.83 -9.36
C ASN A 163 -7.91 11.60 -9.64
N VAL A 164 -7.72 10.75 -8.64
CA VAL A 164 -7.06 9.45 -8.76
C VAL A 164 -8.15 8.38 -8.70
N ARG A 165 -8.29 7.61 -9.76
CA ARG A 165 -9.20 6.46 -9.81
C ARG A 165 -8.39 5.19 -9.60
N VAL A 166 -8.86 4.34 -8.69
CA VAL A 166 -8.26 3.03 -8.42
C VAL A 166 -9.11 1.98 -9.12
N ILE A 167 -8.48 1.16 -9.95
CA ILE A 167 -9.10 -0.02 -10.56
C ILE A 167 -8.45 -1.25 -9.92
N HIS A 168 -9.23 -2.05 -9.19
CA HIS A 168 -8.78 -3.33 -8.64
C HIS A 168 -8.96 -4.41 -9.71
N LEU A 169 -7.86 -5.03 -10.15
CA LEU A 169 -7.86 -6.08 -11.16
C LEU A 169 -8.01 -7.49 -10.56
N GLY A 170 -8.20 -7.58 -9.24
CA GLY A 170 -8.31 -8.84 -8.50
C GLY A 170 -6.98 -9.50 -8.16
N VAL A 171 -7.08 -10.72 -7.64
CA VAL A 171 -5.94 -11.56 -7.24
C VAL A 171 -5.58 -12.51 -8.37
N THR A 172 -4.36 -12.44 -8.89
CA THR A 172 -3.86 -13.51 -9.76
C THR A 172 -3.38 -14.68 -8.91
N THR A 173 -4.28 -15.64 -8.66
CA THR A 173 -3.89 -16.98 -8.17
C THR A 173 -3.47 -17.82 -9.36
N SER A 174 -2.21 -18.28 -9.38
CA SER A 174 -1.80 -19.38 -10.26
C SER A 174 -2.60 -20.62 -9.87
N ARG A 175 -3.69 -20.94 -10.58
CA ARG A 175 -4.23 -22.30 -10.59
C ARG A 175 -3.15 -23.21 -11.18
N LYS A 176 -2.41 -23.92 -10.31
CA LYS A 176 -1.75 -25.14 -10.74
C LYS A 176 -2.89 -26.14 -11.02
N ARG A 177 -3.05 -26.51 -12.30
CA ARG A 177 -3.65 -27.81 -12.65
C ARG A 177 -2.62 -28.89 -12.32
#